data_AF-A0A6F8YDF1-F1
#
_entry.id   AF-A0A6F8YDF1-F1
#
_cell.length_a   1.000
_cell.length_b   1.000
_cell.length_c   1.000
_cell.angle_alpha   90.00
_cell.angle_beta   90.00
_cell.angle_gamma   90.00
#
_symmetry.space_group_name_H-M   'P 1'
#
loop_
_entity.id
_entity.type
_entity.pdbx_description
1 polymer ?
#
loop_
_entity_poly.entity_id
_entity_poly.type
_entity_poly.pdbx_seq_one_letter_code
_entity_poly.pdbx_strand_id
1 'polypeptide(L)'
;MISTVAVCGGAGDSFLADASAAGVDAYLTADLRHHPVSEHIASGGPALLDAAHWATERPWLDDLAAHLRAACGVEAIVSDVDTDPWTVHDSLKEPRS
;
A
#
# COMPACT_ATOMS: atom_id res chain seq x y z
N MET A 1 17.71 -4.50 9.25
CA MET A 1 16.57 -5.34 9.70
C MET A 1 15.36 -4.41 9.77
N ILE A 2 14.21 -4.81 9.24
CA ILE A 2 12.97 -4.03 9.33
C ILE A 2 12.19 -4.52 10.55
N SER A 3 11.75 -3.59 11.41
CA SER A 3 11.01 -3.87 12.64
C SER A 3 9.75 -3.00 12.79
N THR A 4 9.80 -1.76 12.29
CA THR A 4 8.68 -0.81 12.35
C THR A 4 8.34 -0.32 10.96
N VAL A 5 7.06 -0.37 10.60
CA VAL A 5 6.56 0.05 9.29
C VAL A 5 5.42 1.04 9.48
N ALA A 6 5.52 2.23 8.89
CA ALA A 6 4.38 3.12 8.72
C ALA A 6 3.56 2.67 7.51
N VAL A 7 2.23 2.77 7.58
CA VAL A 7 1.33 2.30 6.51
C VAL A 7 0.31 3.37 6.18
N CYS A 8 0.13 3.64 4.89
CA CYS A 8 -0.94 4.47 4.36
C CYS A 8 -1.51 3.80 3.11
N GLY A 9 -2.79 3.41 3.16
CA GLY A 9 -3.50 2.92 1.98
C GLY A 9 -3.62 3.99 0.91
N GLY A 10 -3.56 3.57 -0.35
CA GLY A 10 -3.68 4.45 -1.51
C GLY A 10 -2.47 5.36 -1.71
N ALA A 11 -2.69 6.51 -2.35
CA ALA A 11 -1.63 7.41 -2.78
C ALA A 11 -1.04 8.23 -1.62
N GLY A 12 0.06 7.75 -1.02
CA GLY A 12 0.60 8.28 0.23
C GLY A 12 1.83 9.18 0.13
N ASP A 13 2.15 9.72 -1.05
CA ASP A 13 3.29 10.64 -1.28
C ASP A 13 3.34 11.80 -0.28
N SER A 14 2.18 12.34 0.12
CA SER A 14 2.08 13.48 1.02
C SER A 14 2.57 13.20 2.45
N PHE A 15 2.70 11.92 2.83
CA PHE A 15 3.09 11.49 4.17
C PHE A 15 4.55 11.03 4.25
N LEU A 16 5.35 11.18 3.18
CA LEU A 16 6.78 10.81 3.18
C LEU A 16 7.59 11.52 4.28
N ALA A 17 7.28 12.81 4.51
CA ALA A 17 7.90 13.58 5.59
C ALA A 17 7.47 13.07 6.97
N ASP A 18 6.19 12.72 7.14
CA ASP A 18 5.66 12.19 8.40
C ASP A 18 6.26 10.81 8.72
N ALA A 19 6.39 9.93 7.73
CA ALA A 19 7.05 8.65 7.87
C ALA A 19 8.53 8.80 8.27
N SER A 20 9.23 9.77 7.67
CA SER A 20 10.61 10.09 8.05
C SER A 20 10.71 10.60 9.49
N ALA A 21 9.82 11.51 9.88
CA ALA A 21 9.78 12.06 11.23
C ALA A 21 9.42 11.01 12.29
N ALA A 22 8.62 10.00 11.93
CA ALA A 22 8.27 8.88 12.79
C ALA A 22 9.44 7.91 13.06
N GLY A 23 10.55 8.02 12.31
CA GLY A 23 11.74 7.20 12.52
C GLY A 23 11.51 5.70 12.26
N VAL A 24 10.57 5.36 11.38
CA VAL A 24 10.27 3.97 11.00
C VAL A 24 11.38 3.38 10.14
N ASP A 25 11.43 2.06 10.04
CA ASP A 25 12.40 1.38 9.15
C ASP A 25 11.92 1.38 7.70
N ALA A 26 10.60 1.33 7.49
CA ALA A 26 9.99 1.36 6.18
C ALA A 26 8.61 2.06 6.16
N TYR A 27 8.19 2.50 4.99
CA TYR A 27 6.88 3.08 4.72
C TYR A 27 6.21 2.33 3.56
N LEU A 28 5.02 1.78 3.82
CA LEU A 28 4.19 1.07 2.85
C LEU A 28 3.04 1.96 2.37
N THR A 29 2.95 2.16 1.06
CA THR A 29 1.86 2.90 0.43
C THR A 29 1.73 2.50 -1.05
N ALA A 30 0.99 3.28 -1.84
CA ALA A 30 0.83 3.12 -3.27
C ALA A 30 1.05 4.43 -4.04
N ASP A 31 1.11 4.31 -5.37
CA ASP A 31 1.14 5.40 -6.35
C ASP A 31 2.25 6.44 -6.11
N LEU A 32 3.41 5.97 -5.65
CA LEU A 32 4.53 6.86 -5.37
C LEU A 32 5.10 7.46 -6.66
N ARG A 33 5.32 8.78 -6.67
CA ARG A 33 5.90 9.46 -7.84
C ARG A 33 7.41 9.47 -7.78
N HIS A 34 8.04 9.34 -8.96
CA HIS A 34 9.50 9.24 -9.09
C HIS A 34 10.29 10.34 -8.36
N HIS A 35 9.88 11.61 -8.51
CA HIS A 35 10.63 12.73 -7.93
C HIS A 35 10.54 12.76 -6.40
N PRO A 36 9.33 12.73 -5.78
CA PRO A 36 9.20 12.61 -4.32
C PRO A 36 9.96 11.43 -3.73
N VAL A 37 9.89 10.25 -4.36
CA VAL A 37 10.66 9.06 -3.94
C VAL A 37 12.15 9.33 -3.96
N SER A 38 12.66 9.89 -5.05
CA SER A 38 14.10 10.13 -5.21
C SER A 38 14.61 11.12 -4.18
N GLU A 39 13.86 12.20 -3.92
CA GLU A 39 14.19 13.21 -2.90
C GLU A 39 14.15 12.63 -1.48
N HIS A 40 13.14 11.82 -1.17
CA HIS A 40 12.98 11.13 0.12
C HIS A 40 14.17 10.21 0.40
N ILE A 41 14.54 9.37 -0.55
CA ILE A 41 15.68 8.45 -0.41
C ILE A 41 17.01 9.20 -0.34
N ALA A 42 17.21 10.23 -1.17
CA ALA A 42 18.41 11.06 -1.13
C ALA A 42 18.58 11.79 0.21
N SER A 43 17.48 12.09 0.89
CA SER A 43 17.46 12.72 2.21
C SER A 43 17.66 11.73 3.36
N GLY A 44 17.86 10.43 3.07
CA GLY A 44 18.04 9.39 4.07
C GLY A 44 16.74 8.92 4.73
N GLY A 45 15.60 9.09 4.05
CA GLY A 45 14.31 8.60 4.51
C GLY A 45 14.23 7.06 4.59
N PRO A 46 13.21 6.51 5.26
CA PRO A 46 12.98 5.08 5.39
C PRO A 46 12.84 4.38 4.04
N ALA A 47 13.02 3.05 4.05
CA ALA A 47 12.75 2.22 2.88
C ALA A 47 11.30 2.37 2.42
N LEU A 48 11.06 2.36 1.11
CA LEU A 48 9.73 2.51 0.54
C LEU A 48 9.23 1.17 -0.02
N LEU A 49 8.00 0.80 0.33
CA LEU A 49 7.25 -0.27 -0.30
C LEU A 49 6.09 0.36 -1.06
N ASP A 50 6.16 0.31 -2.39
CA ASP A 50 5.12 0.79 -3.29
C ASP A 50 4.34 -0.42 -3.81
N ALA A 51 3.12 -0.59 -3.33
CA ALA A 51 2.22 -1.65 -3.75
C ALA A 51 1.11 -1.10 -4.66
N ALA A 52 0.42 -1.98 -5.36
CA ALA A 52 -0.74 -1.54 -6.14
C ALA A 52 -1.79 -0.88 -5.23
N HIS A 53 -2.39 0.21 -5.70
CA HIS A 53 -3.36 1.00 -4.93
C HIS A 53 -4.47 0.12 -4.36
N TRP A 54 -5.08 -0.70 -5.22
CA TRP A 54 -6.11 -1.65 -4.83
C TRP A 54 -5.63 -2.61 -3.73
N ALA A 55 -4.42 -3.14 -3.84
CA ALA A 55 -3.86 -4.08 -2.87
C ALA A 55 -3.64 -3.45 -1.48
N THR A 56 -3.46 -2.13 -1.40
CA THR A 56 -3.33 -1.41 -0.12
C THR A 56 -4.66 -1.02 0.51
N GLU A 57 -5.75 -0.97 -0.26
CA GLU A 57 -7.07 -0.52 0.21
C GLU A 57 -8.11 -1.64 0.32
N ARG A 58 -8.11 -2.62 -0.57
CA ARG A 58 -9.09 -3.71 -0.53
C ARG A 58 -9.08 -4.50 0.79
N PRO A 59 -7.93 -4.82 1.42
CA PRO A 59 -7.91 -5.72 2.58
C PRO A 59 -8.73 -5.23 3.79
N TRP A 60 -8.84 -3.93 4.03
CA TRP A 60 -9.55 -3.41 5.20
C TRP A 60 -11.07 -3.27 5.01
N LEU A 61 -11.58 -3.40 3.77
CA LEU A 61 -13.00 -3.22 3.48
C LEU A 61 -13.89 -4.26 4.16
N ASP A 62 -13.39 -5.48 4.40
CA ASP A 62 -14.16 -6.52 5.08
C ASP A 62 -14.42 -6.16 6.56
N ASP A 63 -13.42 -5.58 7.22
CA ASP A 63 -13.56 -5.06 8.59
C ASP A 63 -14.50 -3.84 8.63
N LEU A 64 -14.41 -2.94 7.64
CA LEU A 64 -15.34 -1.82 7.53
C LEU A 64 -16.78 -2.30 7.36
N ALA A 65 -17.02 -3.28 6.48
CA ALA A 65 -18.36 -3.81 6.26
C ALA A 65 -18.90 -4.48 7.53
N ALA A 66 -18.08 -5.22 8.27
CA ALA A 66 -18.45 -5.75 9.58
C ALA A 66 -18.79 -4.63 10.58
N HIS A 67 -17.99 -3.57 10.61
CA HIS A 67 -18.22 -2.42 11.48
C HIS A 67 -19.52 -1.69 11.16
N LEU A 68 -19.82 -1.44 9.88
CA LEU A 68 -21.05 -0.78 9.45
C LEU A 68 -22.30 -1.61 9.79
N ARG A 69 -22.25 -2.93 9.58
CA ARG A 69 -23.35 -3.83 9.98
C ARG A 69 -23.60 -3.76 11.49
N ALA A 70 -22.53 -3.80 12.29
CA ALA A 70 -22.64 -3.78 13.75
C ALA A 70 -23.07 -2.42 14.31
N ALA A 71 -22.49 -1.32 13.82
CA ALA A 71 -22.69 0.01 14.36
C ALA A 71 -23.95 0.71 13.80
N CYS A 72 -24.32 0.41 12.56
CA CYS A 72 -25.39 1.13 11.85
C CYS A 72 -26.59 0.24 11.52
N GLY A 73 -26.50 -1.09 11.66
CA GLY A 73 -27.60 -2.01 11.35
C GLY A 73 -27.98 -2.05 9.88
N VAL A 74 -27.10 -1.58 8.99
CA VAL A 74 -27.30 -1.57 7.54
C VAL A 74 -26.71 -2.83 6.90
N GLU A 75 -27.26 -3.21 5.75
CA GLU A 75 -26.58 -4.15 4.87
C GLU A 75 -25.34 -3.47 4.28
N ALA A 76 -24.19 -4.14 4.40
CA ALA A 76 -22.95 -3.78 3.72
C ALA A 76 -22.45 -5.04 3.02
N ILE A 77 -21.90 -4.90 1.81
CA ILE A 77 -21.31 -6.00 1.03
C ILE A 77 -20.02 -5.46 0.42
N VAL A 78 -18.95 -6.24 0.48
CA VAL A 78 -17.70 -5.92 -0.21
C VAL A 78 -17.67 -6.71 -1.51
N SER A 79 -17.30 -6.05 -2.61
CA SER A 79 -17.14 -6.72 -3.90
C SER A 79 -15.89 -7.59 -3.90
N ASP A 80 -16.02 -8.81 -4.40
CA ASP A 80 -14.89 -9.74 -4.65
C ASP A 80 -14.31 -9.60 -6.06
N VAL A 81 -14.87 -8.70 -6.89
CA VAL A 81 -14.29 -8.38 -8.19
C VAL A 81 -12.96 -7.65 -7.96
N ASP A 82 -11.87 -8.26 -8.41
CA ASP A 82 -10.58 -7.59 -8.50
C ASP A 82 -10.65 -6.52 -9.60
N THR A 83 -10.38 -5.28 -9.20
CA THR A 83 -10.36 -4.12 -10.09
C THR A 83 -8.98 -3.49 -10.17
N ASP A 84 -7.93 -4.20 -9.75
CA ASP A 84 -6.56 -3.77 -9.95
C ASP A 84 -6.28 -3.70 -11.46
N PRO A 85 -5.96 -2.52 -12.03
CA PRO A 85 -5.63 -2.40 -13.44
C PRO A 85 -4.25 -3.00 -13.77
N TRP A 86 -3.44 -3.32 -12.76
CA TRP A 86 -2.07 -3.78 -12.92
C TRP A 86 -1.94 -5.26 -12.60
N THR A 87 -1.56 -6.05 -13.61
CA THR A 87 -1.13 -7.44 -13.41
C THR A 87 0.37 -7.53 -13.60
N VAL A 88 1.08 -8.23 -12.72
CA VAL A 88 2.50 -8.53 -12.90
C VAL A 88 2.66 -9.51 -14.06
N HIS A 89 3.28 -9.07 -15.14
CA HIS A 89 3.70 -9.97 -16.22
C HIS A 89 5.09 -10.55 -15.89
N ASP A 90 5.12 -11.70 -15.21
CA ASP A 90 6.39 -12.40 -14.96
C ASP A 90 6.78 -13.23 -16.19
N SER A 91 7.90 -12.87 -16.82
CA SER A 91 8.52 -13.69 -17.86
C SER A 91 9.29 -14.84 -17.22
N LEU A 92 8.60 -15.86 -16.72
CA LEU A 92 9.25 -17.12 -16.36
C LEU A 92 9.86 -17.71 -17.64
N LYS A 93 11.19 -17.62 -17.75
CA LYS A 93 11.98 -18.32 -18.77
C LYS A 93 11.75 -19.81 -18.60
N GLU A 94 11.35 -20.49 -19.67
CA GLU A 94 11.33 -21.96 -19.70
C GLU A 94 12.69 -22.52 -19.22
N PRO A 95 12.70 -23.59 -18.41
CA PRO A 95 13.94 -24.23 -18.00
C PRO A 95 14.67 -24.71 -19.27
N ARG A 96 15.85 -24.15 -19.53
CA ARG A 96 16.74 -24.71 -20.56
C ARG A 96 17.06 -26.15 -20.19
N SER A 97 16.86 -27.04 -21.16
CA SER A 97 17.19 -28.47 -21.15
C SER A 97 18.68 -28.74 -20.99
#